data_AF-A0A7C3N4M5-F1
#
_entry.id   AF-A0A7C3N4M5-F1
#
_cell.length_a   1.000
_cell.length_b   1.000
_cell.length_c   1.000
_cell.angle_alpha   90.00
_cell.angle_beta   90.00
_cell.angle_gamma   90.00
#
_symmetry.space_group_name_H-M   'P 1'
#
loop_
_entity.id
_entity.type
_entity.pdbx_description
1 polymer ?
#
loop_
_entity_poly.entity_id
_entity_poly.type
_entity_poly.pdbx_seq_one_letter_code
_entity_poly.pdbx_strand_id
1 'polypeptide(L)' 'MMTLEELQEAVRKLSPDELRVFREWFWEFDGQIWDKQLEEDIEAGRLDKFAEEAIRDRIEGRCTDL' A
#
# COMPACT_ATOMS: atom_id res chain seq x y z
N MET A 1 -7.32 23.99 12.22
CA MET A 1 -6.48 22.83 11.89
C MET A 1 -6.91 21.73 12.83
N MET A 2 -7.30 20.56 12.29
CA MET A 2 -7.72 19.41 13.10
C MET A 2 -6.47 18.64 13.55
N THR A 3 -6.42 18.19 14.80
CA THR A 3 -5.32 17.32 15.26
C THR A 3 -5.55 15.86 14.83
N LEU A 4 -4.51 15.04 14.91
CA LEU A 4 -4.63 13.61 14.62
C LEU A 4 -5.60 12.92 15.60
N GLU A 5 -5.54 13.28 16.87
CA GLU A 5 -6.43 12.76 17.91
C GLU A 5 -7.88 13.12 17.63
N GLU A 6 -8.14 14.37 17.23
CA GLU A 6 -9.48 14.81 16.83
C GLU A 6 -10.00 14.00 15.63
N LEU A 7 -9.15 13.72 14.63
CA LEU A 7 -9.51 12.90 13.48
C LEU A 7 -9.84 11.46 13.88
N GLN A 8 -9.03 10.86 14.75
CA GLN A 8 -9.27 9.50 15.25
C GLN A 8 -10.61 9.42 16.00
N GLU A 9 -10.93 10.43 16.82
CA GLU A 9 -12.21 10.52 17.51
C GLU A 9 -13.39 10.73 16.55
N ALA A 10 -13.20 11.51 15.48
CA ALA A 10 -14.23 11.65 14.44
C ALA A 10 -14.50 10.32 13.73
N VAL A 11 -13.45 9.57 13.36
CA VAL A 11 -13.58 8.25 12.74
C VAL A 11 -14.25 7.25 13.66
N ARG A 12 -13.95 7.28 14.97
CA ARG A 12 -14.61 6.42 15.98
C ARG A 12 -16.11 6.68 16.13
N LYS A 13 -16.56 7.90 15.81
CA LYS A 13 -17.97 8.30 15.91
C LYS A 13 -18.80 8.01 14.66
N LEU A 14 -18.18 7.54 13.58
CA LEU A 14 -18.89 7.16 12.36
C LEU A 14 -19.83 5.99 12.64
N SER A 15 -21.03 6.05 12.05
CA SER A 15 -21.92 4.90 11.99
C SER A 15 -21.28 3.76 11.17
N PRO A 16 -21.77 2.52 11.30
CA PRO A 16 -21.24 1.39 10.51
C PRO A 16 -21.25 1.63 8.99
N ASP A 17 -22.27 2.29 8.46
CA ASP A 17 -22.38 2.60 7.03
C ASP A 17 -21.40 3.69 6.58
N GLU A 18 -21.25 4.75 7.37
CA GLU A 18 -20.27 5.81 7.10
C GLU A 18 -18.84 5.26 7.22
N LEU A 19 -18.58 4.39 8.18
CA LEU A 19 -17.28 3.74 8.35
C LEU A 19 -16.95 2.81 7.18
N ARG A 20 -17.95 2.12 6.60
CA ARG A 20 -17.77 1.33 5.38
C ARG A 20 -17.36 2.20 4.21
N VAL A 21 -18.09 3.28 3.95
CA VAL A 21 -17.77 4.24 2.88
C VAL A 21 -16.39 4.87 3.10
N PHE A 22 -16.07 5.24 4.35
CA PHE A 22 -14.75 5.78 4.71
C PHE A 22 -13.63 4.78 4.40
N ARG A 23 -13.80 3.50 4.73
CA ARG A 23 -12.79 2.47 4.44
C ARG A 23 -12.59 2.24 2.95
N GLU A 24 -13.67 2.22 2.17
CA GLU A 24 -13.60 2.09 0.71
C GLU A 24 -12.80 3.24 0.10
N TRP A 25 -13.08 4.48 0.52
CA TRP A 25 -12.32 5.64 0.08
C TRP A 25 -10.87 5.63 0.58
N PHE A 26 -10.65 5.30 1.85
CA PHE A 26 -9.31 5.33 2.46
C PHE A 26 -8.38 4.29 1.82
N TRP A 27 -8.91 3.13 1.40
CA TRP A 27 -8.14 2.13 0.66
C TRP A 27 -7.57 2.69 -0.64
N GLU A 28 -8.37 3.41 -1.42
CA GLU A 28 -7.93 4.06 -2.66
C GLU A 28 -6.93 5.18 -2.38
N PHE A 29 -7.20 6.01 -1.37
CA PHE A 29 -6.32 7.10 -0.97
C PHE A 29 -4.94 6.59 -0.53
N ASP A 30 -4.89 5.58 0.33
CA ASP A 30 -3.64 4.98 0.80
C ASP A 30 -2.93 4.23 -0.33
N GLY A 31 -3.69 3.58 -1.22
CA GLY A 31 -3.20 2.97 -2.45
C GLY A 31 -2.45 3.97 -3.33
N GLN A 32 -2.99 5.17 -3.56
CA GLN A 32 -2.32 6.21 -4.35
C GLN A 32 -1.01 6.71 -3.71
N ILE A 33 -0.95 6.76 -2.37
CA ILE A 33 0.29 7.10 -1.67
C ILE A 33 1.32 5.99 -1.85
N TRP A 34 0.88 4.73 -1.73
CA TRP A 34 1.72 3.57 -1.93
C TRP A 34 2.25 3.49 -3.37
N ASP A 35 1.41 3.73 -4.38
CA ASP A 35 1.81 3.77 -5.79
C ASP A 35 2.92 4.79 -6.01
N LYS A 36 2.77 5.99 -5.45
CA LYS A 36 3.81 7.02 -5.55
C LYS A 36 5.11 6.59 -4.88
N GLN A 37 5.05 6.01 -3.68
CA GLN A 37 6.24 5.52 -3.00
C GLN A 37 6.93 4.40 -3.78
N LEU A 38 6.13 3.50 -4.38
CA LEU A 38 6.61 2.42 -5.23
C LEU A 38 7.35 2.97 -6.45
N GLU A 39 6.78 3.95 -7.14
CA GLU A 39 7.41 4.61 -8.29
C GLU A 39 8.76 5.25 -7.89
N GLU A 40 8.81 5.97 -6.77
CA GLU A 40 10.06 6.55 -6.24
C GLU A 40 11.09 5.47 -5.86
N ASP A 41 10.65 4.33 -5.35
CA ASP A 41 11.51 3.18 -5.02
C ASP A 41 12.09 2.52 -6.27
N ILE A 42 11.28 2.41 -7.33
CA ILE A 42 11.71 1.91 -8.64
C ILE A 42 12.74 2.86 -9.25
N GLU A 43 12.46 4.16 -9.31
CA GLU A 43 13.40 5.15 -9.87
C GLU A 43 14.73 5.20 -9.11
N ALA A 44 14.70 4.95 -7.80
CA ALA A 44 15.89 4.89 -6.97
C ALA A 44 16.65 3.54 -7.04
N GLY A 45 16.15 2.56 -7.80
CA GLY A 45 16.75 1.22 -7.90
C GLY A 45 16.67 0.40 -6.60
N ARG A 46 15.82 0.81 -5.65
CA ARG A 46 15.70 0.12 -4.34
C ARG A 46 15.18 -1.31 -4.49
N LEU A 47 14.46 -1.59 -5.56
CA LEU A 47 13.83 -2.88 -5.83
C LEU A 47 14.64 -3.79 -6.76
N ASP A 48 15.76 -3.30 -7.32
CA ASP A 48 16.55 -4.01 -8.32
C ASP A 48 17.05 -5.36 -7.80
N LYS A 49 17.52 -5.40 -6.55
CA LYS A 49 17.98 -6.63 -5.90
C LYS A 49 16.88 -7.70 -5.87
N PHE A 50 15.64 -7.30 -5.60
CA PHE A 50 14.52 -8.24 -5.54
C PHE A 50 14.13 -8.72 -6.94
N ALA A 51 14.21 -7.84 -7.94
CA ALA A 51 14.01 -8.23 -9.33
C ALA A 51 15.06 -9.26 -9.80
N GLU A 52 16.34 -9.03 -9.48
CA GLU A 52 17.43 -9.97 -9.79
C GLU A 52 17.26 -11.32 -9.08
N GLU A 53 16.82 -11.30 -7.82
CA GLU A 53 16.53 -12.50 -7.04
C GLU A 53 15.38 -13.30 -7.65
N ALA A 54 14.27 -12.63 -7.99
CA ALA A 54 13.13 -13.28 -8.63
C ALA A 54 13.48 -13.90 -9.99
N ILE A 55 14.30 -13.22 -10.80
CA ILE A 55 14.80 -13.75 -12.07
C ILE A 55 15.65 -15.00 -11.83
N ARG A 56 16.55 -14.96 -10.84
CA ARG A 56 17.41 -16.10 -10.49
C ARG A 56 16.60 -17.30 -10.02
N ASP A 57 15.65 -17.08 -9.12
CA ASP A 57 14.75 -18.12 -8.62
C ASP A 57 13.97 -18.79 -9.74
N ARG A 58 13.48 -18.00 -10.71
CA ARG A 58 12.78 -18.53 -11.87
C ARG A 58 13.70 -19.40 -12.75
N ILE A 59 14.93 -18.95 -13.00
CA ILE A 59 15.92 -19.69 -13.79
C ILE A 59 16.31 -21.00 -13.08
N GLU A 60 16.45 -20.95 -11.76
CA GLU A 60 16.86 -22.09 -10.94
C GLU A 60 15.70 -23.03 -10.57
N GLY A 61 14.50 -22.81 -11.14
CA GLY A 61 13.33 -23.66 -10.95
C GLY A 61 12.76 -23.65 -9.53
N ARG A 62 13.03 -22.58 -8.77
CA ARG A 62 12.52 -22.39 -7.40
C ARG A 62 11.13 -21.73 -7.36
N CYS A 63 10.60 -21.31 -8.49
CA CYS A 63 9.24 -20.81 -8.60
C CYS A 63 8.23 -21.97 -8.79
N THR A 64 7.02 -21.80 -8.26
CA THR A 64 5.87 -22.68 -8.54
C THR A 64 4.81 -21.88 -9.28
N ASP A 65 3.98 -22.55 -10.06
CA ASP A 65 2.84 -21.90 -10.71
C ASP A 65 1.81 -21.46 -9.66
N LEU A 66 1.10 -20.36 -9.97
CA LEU A 66 0.06 -19.75 -9.13
C LEU A 66 -1.23 -20.58 -9.09
#